data_AF-A0A7Y2FVE5-F1
#
_entry.id   AF-A0A7Y2FVE5-F1
#
_cell.length_a   1.000
_cell.length_b   1.000
_cell.length_c   1.000
_cell.angle_alpha   90.00
_cell.angle_beta   90.00
_cell.angle_gamma   90.00
#
_symmetry.space_group_name_H-M   'P 1'
#
loop_
_entity.id
_entity.type
_entity.pdbx_description
1 polymer ?
#
loop_
_entity_poly.entity_id
_entity_poly.type
_entity_poly.pdbx_seq_one_letter_code
_entity_poly.pdbx_strand_id
1 'polypeptide(L)' 'MGINQYPIALRQGKKQIYGSQIYRDEKTGVHYLAPLLNPDNVNVRRATMGLPPIEKYLRHWNLDWKTELERLNKT' A
#
# COMPACT_ATOMS: atom_id res chain seq x y z
N MET A 1 7.42 -29.50 11.11
CA MET A 1 6.69 -28.36 10.49
C MET A 1 7.43 -27.08 10.86
N GLY A 2 8.47 -26.73 10.12
CA GLY A 2 9.17 -25.44 10.27
C GLY A 2 8.65 -24.51 9.20
N ILE A 3 7.97 -23.44 9.60
CA ILE A 3 7.57 -22.36 8.69
C ILE A 3 8.84 -21.61 8.27
N ASN A 4 9.48 -22.08 7.20
CA ASN A 4 10.59 -21.38 6.58
C ASN A 4 10.09 -20.05 6.02
N GLN A 5 10.66 -18.99 6.56
CA GLN A 5 10.59 -17.60 6.14
C GLN A 5 11.09 -17.51 4.70
N TYR A 6 10.18 -17.49 3.72
CA TYR A 6 10.54 -17.14 2.36
C TYR A 6 10.13 -15.69 2.13
N PRO A 7 11.07 -14.75 1.87
CA PRO A 7 10.74 -13.45 1.33
C PRO A 7 10.21 -13.68 -0.09
N ILE A 8 8.90 -13.90 -0.22
CA ILE A 8 8.28 -14.22 -1.51
C ILE A 8 8.31 -12.96 -2.37
N ALA A 9 9.37 -12.82 -3.14
CA ALA A 9 9.41 -12.07 -4.39
C ALA A 9 8.89 -10.61 -4.35
N LEU A 10 9.55 -9.74 -3.58
CA LEU A 10 9.68 -8.30 -3.95
C LEU A 10 10.52 -8.10 -5.24
N ARG A 11 10.50 -9.09 -6.16
CA ARG A 11 11.33 -9.18 -7.37
C ARG A 11 10.53 -9.09 -8.66
N GLN A 12 9.35 -8.50 -8.60
CA GLN A 12 8.80 -7.75 -9.72
C GLN A 12 8.28 -6.47 -9.11
N GLY A 13 8.84 -5.32 -9.44
CA GLY A 13 8.38 -3.98 -9.04
C GLY A 13 7.00 -3.63 -9.61
N LYS A 14 6.03 -4.55 -9.49
CA LYS A 14 4.63 -4.37 -9.83
C LYS A 14 4.00 -3.55 -8.73
N LYS A 15 4.23 -2.24 -8.85
CA LYS A 15 3.56 -1.24 -8.06
C LYS A 15 2.05 -1.40 -8.25
N GLN A 16 1.28 -1.20 -7.19
CA GLN A 16 -0.16 -1.34 -7.21
C GLN A 16 -0.84 -0.22 -8.02
N ILE A 17 -1.99 -0.54 -8.62
CA ILE A 17 -2.81 0.42 -9.38
C ILE A 17 -3.82 1.14 -8.46
N TYR A 18 -4.46 0.39 -7.54
CA TYR A 18 -5.56 0.88 -6.70
C TYR A 18 -5.21 1.08 -5.22
N GLY A 19 -4.05 0.59 -4.76
CA GLY A 19 -3.61 0.72 -3.37
C GLY A 19 -4.43 -0.08 -2.36
N SER A 20 -4.92 -1.26 -2.74
CA SER A 20 -5.73 -2.12 -1.86
C SER A 20 -4.88 -3.04 -0.99
N GLN A 21 -3.60 -3.22 -1.30
CA GLN A 21 -2.69 -4.09 -0.57
C GLN A 21 -1.93 -3.32 0.49
N ILE A 22 -2.04 -3.81 1.72
CA ILE A 22 -1.34 -3.31 2.91
C ILE A 22 -0.28 -4.36 3.28
N TYR A 23 0.93 -3.90 3.51
CA TYR A 23 2.00 -4.71 4.06
C TYR A 23 2.12 -4.47 5.55
N ARG A 24 2.74 -5.41 6.24
CA ARG A 24 3.07 -5.30 7.65
C ARG A 24 4.58 -5.41 7.76
N ASP A 25 5.17 -4.42 8.40
CA ASP A 25 6.59 -4.44 8.67
C ASP A 25 6.86 -5.49 9.75
N GLU A 26 7.65 -6.51 9.43
CA GLU A 26 7.90 -7.63 10.35
C GLU A 26 8.73 -7.21 11.58
N LYS A 27 9.49 -6.12 11.47
CA LYS A 27 10.37 -5.64 12.54
C LYS A 27 9.62 -4.77 13.56
N THR A 28 8.74 -3.90 13.07
CA THR A 28 7.99 -2.95 13.91
C THR A 28 6.56 -3.40 14.16
N GLY A 29 6.05 -4.37 13.38
CA GLY A 29 4.67 -4.83 13.43
C GLY A 29 3.65 -3.86 12.81
N VAL A 30 4.11 -2.71 12.29
CA VAL A 30 3.27 -1.61 11.79
C VAL A 30 2.78 -1.92 10.37
N HIS A 31 1.51 -1.63 10.12
CA HIS A 31 0.93 -1.72 8.79
C HIS A 31 1.36 -0.53 7.93
N TYR A 32 1.55 -0.73 6.63
CA TYR A 32 1.87 0.34 5.70
C TYR A 32 1.37 0.01 4.30
N LEU A 33 1.19 1.04 3.50
CA LEU A 33 0.69 0.89 2.16
C LEU A 33 1.78 0.38 1.24
N ALA A 34 1.50 -0.70 0.50
CA ALA A 34 2.45 -1.22 -0.45
C ALA A 34 2.63 -0.26 -1.65
N PRO A 35 3.82 -0.25 -2.32
CA PRO A 35 4.17 0.73 -3.33
C PRO A 35 3.12 0.91 -4.44
N LEU A 36 2.76 2.15 -4.76
CA LEU A 36 1.81 2.50 -5.81
C LEU A 36 2.49 3.01 -7.09
N LEU A 37 1.90 2.68 -8.24
CA LEU A 37 2.47 3.03 -9.54
C LEU A 37 2.42 4.54 -9.77
N ASN A 38 1.23 5.12 -9.63
CA ASN A 38 1.00 6.57 -9.62
C ASN A 38 0.09 6.89 -8.43
N PRO A 39 0.65 7.30 -7.28
CA PRO A 39 -0.15 7.63 -6.12
C PRO A 39 -1.06 8.84 -6.35
N ASP A 40 -0.64 9.84 -7.14
CA ASP A 40 -1.44 11.04 -7.44
C ASP A 40 -2.78 10.71 -8.12
N ASN A 41 -2.76 9.76 -9.05
CA ASN A 41 -3.94 9.37 -9.82
C ASN A 41 -4.71 8.21 -9.19
N VAL A 42 -4.34 7.76 -7.99
CA VAL A 42 -4.99 6.60 -7.37
C VAL A 42 -6.47 6.85 -7.09
N ASN A 43 -6.81 8.04 -6.59
CA ASN A 43 -8.19 8.40 -6.28
C ASN A 43 -9.04 8.49 -7.55
N VAL A 44 -8.48 8.99 -8.66
CA VAL A 44 -9.17 9.02 -9.96
C VAL A 44 -9.50 7.60 -10.43
N ARG A 45 -8.52 6.68 -10.40
CA ARG A 45 -8.73 5.28 -10.80
C ARG A 45 -9.73 4.56 -9.89
N ARG A 46 -9.68 4.83 -8.59
CA ARG A 46 -10.63 4.30 -7.61
C ARG A 46 -12.04 4.82 -7.89
N ALA A 47 -12.19 6.10 -8.18
CA ALA A 47 -13.47 6.69 -8.57
C ALA A 47 -14.05 6.08 -9.85
N THR A 48 -13.21 5.82 -10.88
CA THR A 48 -13.64 5.12 -12.10
C THR A 48 -14.21 3.73 -11.81
N MET A 49 -13.74 3.06 -10.76
CA MET A 49 -14.21 1.75 -10.32
C MET A 49 -15.32 1.82 -9.26
N GLY A 50 -15.83 3.01 -8.93
CA GLY A 50 -16.82 3.20 -7.87
C GLY A 50 -16.28 2.94 -6.45
N LEU A 51 -14.96 2.93 -6.27
CA LEU A 51 -14.31 2.73 -4.97
C LEU A 51 -14.18 4.06 -4.22
N PRO A 52 -14.29 4.05 -2.88
CA PRO A 52 -14.05 5.25 -2.09
C PRO A 52 -12.58 5.68 -2.18
N PRO A 53 -12.29 6.97 -1.92
CA PRO A 53 -10.93 7.50 -1.88
C PRO A 53 -10.00 6.64 -1.02
N ILE A 54 -8.71 6.58 -1.40
CA ILE A 54 -7.72 5.77 -0.69
C ILE A 54 -7.57 6.19 0.78
N GLU A 55 -7.75 7.48 1.06
CA GLU A 55 -7.74 8.02 2.42
C GLU A 55 -8.78 7.36 3.33
N LYS A 56 -10.00 7.15 2.81
CA LYS A 56 -11.06 6.49 3.56
C LYS A 56 -10.69 5.02 3.81
N TYR A 57 -10.10 4.36 2.81
CA TYR A 57 -9.61 3.00 2.94
C TYR A 57 -8.51 2.87 4.02
N LEU A 58 -7.53 3.77 3.99
CA LEU A 58 -6.39 3.78 4.92
C LEU A 58 -6.79 4.09 6.37
N ARG A 59 -7.81 4.91 6.58
CA ARG A 59 -8.36 5.16 7.92
C ARG A 59 -8.85 3.88 8.61
N HIS A 60 -9.36 2.90 7.88
CA HIS A 60 -9.73 1.60 8.46
C HIS A 60 -8.53 0.82 8.99
N TRP A 61 -7.34 1.09 8.44
CA TRP A 61 -6.06 0.52 8.88
C TRP A 61 -5.32 1.40 9.87
N ASN A 62 -5.95 2.50 10.32
CA ASN A 62 -5.33 3.52 11.16
C ASN A 62 -4.07 4.15 10.53
N LEU A 63 -4.07 4.26 9.19
CA LEU A 63 -3.02 4.85 8.38
C LEU A 63 -3.46 6.19 7.79
N ASP A 64 -2.50 7.11 7.68
CA ASP A 64 -2.71 8.42 7.06
C ASP A 64 -2.14 8.44 5.63
N TRP A 65 -2.97 8.80 4.66
CA TRP A 65 -2.56 8.83 3.24
C TRP A 65 -1.43 9.82 2.99
N LYS A 66 -1.39 10.97 3.67
CA LYS A 66 -0.35 11.97 3.46
C LYS A 66 1.01 11.43 3.91
N THR A 67 1.05 10.77 5.08
CA THR A 67 2.26 10.10 5.57
C THR A 67 2.73 9.00 4.62
N GLU A 68 1.80 8.17 4.12
CA GLU A 68 2.14 7.12 3.16
C GLU A 68 2.59 7.69 1.81
N LEU A 69 1.98 8.77 1.34
CA LEU A 69 2.38 9.47 0.11
C LEU A 69 3.82 9.99 0.22
N GLU A 70 4.18 10.61 1.35
CA GLU A 70 5.55 11.05 1.61
C GLU A 70 6.53 9.87 1.62
N ARG A 71 6.13 8.72 2.18
CA ARG A 71 6.94 7.50 2.18
C ARG A 71 7.15 6.95 0.76
N LEU A 72 6.09 6.96 -0.06
CA LEU A 72 6.13 6.52 -1.45
C LEU A 72 7.01 7.41 -2.33
N ASN A 73 7.03 8.73 -2.06
CA ASN A 73 7.86 9.69 -2.78
C ASN A 73 9.34 9.66 -2.39
N LYS A 74 9.68 9.08 -1.23
CA LYS A 74 11.05 8.97 -0.71
C LYS A 74 11.79 7.69 -1.13
N THR A 75 11.13 6.78 -1.86
CA THR A 75 11.68 5.49 -2.32
C THR A 75 11.99 5.52 -3.80
#